data_AF-A0A1S0Z9P4-F1
#
_entry.id   AF-A0A1S0Z9P4-F1
#
_cell.length_a   1.000
_cell.length_b   1.000
_cell.length_c   1.000
_cell.angle_alpha   90.00
_cell.angle_beta   90.00
_cell.angle_gamma   90.00
#
_symmetry.space_group_name_H-M   'P 1'
#
loop_
_entity.id
_entity.type
_entity.pdbx_description
1 polymer ?
#
loop_
_entity_poly.entity_id
_entity_poly.type
_entity_poly.pdbx_seq_one_letter_code
_entity_poly.pdbx_strand_id
1 'polypeptide(L)'
;MDRKVQEPVKLFQYNTLGALMAGLYGGTMTVGELLEHGDLGLGTLDSIDGELIVLDGKAYQAKGSGQTPEIVEVAADALIPYAAVVPHQAEVIFRQRFEMTDKELEKRIESYYDGENLFRSIKIHGEFSQMHVRMIPKSTPDTKFADVATHQPEYSRENVSGTIVGFWTPEIFHGVSVAGYHLHFISDDLTFGGHVMDFVIKEGMIEVGAVDQLDQRFPVQDRQYLFAKFNVDEMKKDIDKSE
;
A
#
# COMPACT_ATOMS: atom_id res chain seq x y z
N MET A 1 35.73 -11.53 -12.75
CA MET A 1 34.48 -11.85 -12.03
C MET A 1 33.38 -11.15 -12.78
N ASP A 2 32.66 -11.88 -13.63
CA ASP A 2 31.49 -11.34 -14.31
C ASP A 2 30.41 -11.07 -13.26
N ARG A 3 30.21 -9.80 -12.93
CA ARG A 3 28.95 -9.39 -12.30
C ARG A 3 27.88 -9.68 -13.34
N LYS A 4 27.13 -10.77 -13.18
CA LYS A 4 25.80 -10.85 -13.77
C LYS A 4 25.07 -9.60 -13.27
N VAL A 5 24.83 -8.65 -14.16
CA VAL A 5 23.99 -7.50 -13.87
C VAL A 5 22.59 -8.10 -13.72
N GLN A 6 22.18 -8.30 -12.46
CA GLN A 6 20.79 -8.60 -12.16
C GLN A 6 19.98 -7.39 -12.63
N GLU A 7 18.89 -7.62 -13.35
CA GLU A 7 18.04 -6.51 -13.76
C GLU A 7 17.53 -5.77 -12.52
N PRO A 8 17.55 -4.43 -12.51
CA PRO A 8 17.15 -3.66 -11.34
C PRO A 8 15.70 -3.95 -10.98
N VAL A 9 15.40 -4.10 -9.69
CA VAL A 9 14.04 -4.27 -9.20
C VAL A 9 13.34 -2.91 -9.26
N LYS A 10 12.26 -2.84 -10.05
CA LYS A 10 11.50 -1.60 -10.29
C LYS A 10 10.24 -1.58 -9.45
N LEU A 11 10.10 -0.58 -8.59
CA LEU A 11 8.82 -0.19 -8.02
C LEU A 11 8.07 0.60 -9.10
N PHE A 12 6.99 0.02 -9.61
CA PHE A 12 6.08 0.71 -10.50
C PHE A 12 5.01 1.43 -9.68
N GLN A 13 4.85 2.72 -9.92
CA GLN A 13 3.82 3.52 -9.28
C GLN A 13 2.96 4.22 -10.33
N TYR A 14 1.66 4.01 -10.26
CA TYR A 14 0.69 4.74 -11.05
C TYR A 14 0.13 5.91 -10.26
N ASN A 15 0.25 7.11 -10.86
CA ASN A 15 -0.13 8.38 -10.26
C ASN A 15 0.64 8.67 -8.95
N THR A 16 0.26 9.72 -8.22
CA THR A 16 0.86 10.05 -6.92
C THR A 16 -0.19 10.06 -5.84
N LEU A 17 0.22 9.76 -4.61
CA LEU A 17 -0.65 9.91 -3.46
C LEU A 17 -1.12 11.36 -3.32
N GLY A 18 -0.23 12.32 -3.58
CA GLY A 18 -0.59 13.74 -3.56
C GLY A 18 -1.71 14.13 -4.53
N ALA A 19 -1.79 13.48 -5.69
CA ALA A 19 -2.89 13.68 -6.62
C ALA A 19 -4.21 13.12 -6.06
N LEU A 20 -4.15 11.94 -5.43
CA LEU A 20 -5.27 11.36 -4.72
C LEU A 20 -5.76 12.29 -3.60
N MET A 21 -4.86 12.82 -2.77
CA MET A 21 -5.17 13.76 -1.68
C MET A 21 -5.83 15.04 -2.17
N ALA A 22 -5.54 15.47 -3.40
CA ALA A 22 -6.17 16.62 -4.05
C ALA A 22 -7.58 16.33 -4.60
N GLY A 23 -8.16 15.15 -4.34
CA GLY A 23 -9.51 14.78 -4.75
C GLY A 23 -9.60 14.09 -6.12
N LEU A 24 -8.47 13.71 -6.72
CA LEU A 24 -8.43 13.06 -8.04
C LEU A 24 -8.65 11.55 -7.91
N TYR A 25 -9.87 11.16 -7.55
CA TYR A 25 -10.24 9.75 -7.28
C TYR A 25 -10.59 8.94 -8.53
N GLY A 26 -10.62 9.55 -9.71
CA GLY A 26 -11.01 8.89 -10.95
C GLY A 26 -9.99 7.84 -11.40
N GLY A 27 -10.43 6.59 -11.51
CA GLY A 27 -9.61 5.49 -11.98
C GLY A 27 -9.34 5.58 -13.47
N THR A 28 -8.08 5.43 -13.86
CA THR A 28 -7.61 5.70 -15.24
C THR A 28 -6.61 4.68 -15.78
N MET A 29 -6.16 3.75 -14.93
CA MET A 29 -5.42 2.54 -15.29
C MET A 29 -6.22 1.33 -14.86
N THR A 30 -6.09 0.21 -15.58
CA THR A 30 -6.73 -1.04 -15.20
C THR A 30 -5.88 -1.87 -14.23
N VAL A 31 -6.52 -2.71 -13.41
CA VAL A 31 -5.82 -3.69 -12.57
C VAL A 31 -5.01 -4.68 -13.41
N GLY A 32 -5.53 -5.08 -14.59
CA GLY A 32 -4.80 -5.95 -15.52
C GLY A 32 -3.47 -5.35 -15.96
N GLU A 33 -3.47 -4.08 -16.37
CA GLU A 33 -2.22 -3.36 -16.68
C GLU A 33 -1.32 -3.25 -15.45
N LEU A 34 -1.86 -3.06 -14.24
CA LEU A 34 -1.06 -2.93 -13.02
C LEU A 34 -0.28 -4.22 -12.74
N LEU A 35 -0.95 -5.37 -12.86
CA LEU A 35 -0.36 -6.69 -12.58
C LEU A 35 0.71 -7.10 -13.59
N GLU A 36 0.83 -6.43 -14.75
CA GLU A 36 1.98 -6.61 -15.65
C GLU A 36 3.28 -6.08 -15.07
N HIS A 37 3.21 -5.20 -14.06
CA HIS A 37 4.38 -4.53 -13.48
C HIS A 37 4.85 -5.10 -12.14
N GLY A 38 4.07 -5.97 -11.48
CA GLY A 38 4.45 -6.53 -10.19
C GLY A 38 3.43 -7.49 -9.59
N ASP A 39 3.88 -8.25 -8.60
CA ASP A 39 3.13 -9.30 -7.91
C ASP A 39 2.86 -9.00 -6.43
N LEU A 40 3.42 -7.91 -5.90
CA LEU A 40 3.22 -7.42 -4.55
C LEU A 40 2.99 -5.91 -4.56
N GLY A 41 1.97 -5.44 -3.84
CA GLY A 41 1.71 -4.01 -3.76
C GLY A 41 0.38 -3.63 -3.12
N LEU A 42 0.04 -2.36 -3.25
CA LEU A 42 -1.12 -1.74 -2.62
C LEU A 42 -1.62 -0.54 -3.42
N GLY A 43 -2.78 -0.01 -3.03
CA GLY A 43 -3.36 1.19 -3.62
C GLY A 43 -4.83 1.32 -3.26
N THR A 44 -5.62 1.91 -4.16
CA THR A 44 -7.08 1.98 -4.03
C THR A 44 -7.73 1.79 -5.40
N LEU A 45 -9.06 1.73 -5.43
CA LEU A 45 -9.86 1.57 -6.63
C LEU A 45 -10.55 2.89 -7.01
N ASP A 46 -11.18 2.93 -8.18
CA ASP A 46 -11.95 4.08 -8.64
C ASP A 46 -12.88 4.64 -7.55
N SER A 47 -12.92 5.97 -7.44
CA SER A 47 -13.71 6.66 -6.41
C SER A 47 -13.25 6.36 -4.98
N ILE A 48 -11.98 5.99 -4.78
CA ILE A 48 -11.40 5.53 -3.51
C ILE A 48 -12.26 4.47 -2.82
N ASP A 49 -12.84 3.56 -3.60
CA ASP A 49 -13.69 2.47 -3.10
C ASP A 49 -12.82 1.39 -2.45
N GLY A 50 -12.50 1.56 -1.18
CA GLY A 50 -11.75 0.58 -0.39
C GLY A 50 -10.27 0.49 -0.74
N GLU A 51 -9.65 -0.56 -0.24
CA GLU A 51 -8.19 -0.74 -0.25
C GLU A 51 -7.80 -1.84 -1.24
N LEU A 52 -6.91 -1.52 -2.18
CA LEU A 52 -6.32 -2.50 -3.09
C LEU A 52 -5.15 -3.20 -2.39
N ILE A 53 -5.15 -4.53 -2.42
CA ILE A 53 -4.05 -5.39 -1.97
C ILE A 53 -3.61 -6.25 -3.14
N VAL A 54 -2.35 -6.19 -3.52
CA VAL A 54 -1.75 -7.09 -4.52
C VAL A 54 -0.84 -8.08 -3.81
N LEU A 55 -1.16 -9.37 -3.93
CA LEU A 55 -0.42 -10.46 -3.31
C LEU A 55 -0.33 -11.65 -4.28
N ASP A 56 0.91 -12.08 -4.54
CA ASP A 56 1.26 -13.22 -5.40
C ASP A 56 0.59 -13.14 -6.79
N GLY A 57 0.59 -11.93 -7.36
CA GLY A 57 0.07 -11.64 -8.70
C GLY A 57 -1.46 -11.55 -8.79
N LYS A 58 -2.16 -11.54 -7.65
CA LYS A 58 -3.61 -11.34 -7.57
C LYS A 58 -3.95 -10.03 -6.89
N ALA A 59 -5.02 -9.40 -7.33
CA ALA A 59 -5.56 -8.17 -6.75
C ALA A 59 -6.81 -8.45 -5.93
N TYR A 60 -6.88 -7.88 -4.73
CA TYR A 60 -8.00 -7.96 -3.82
C TYR A 60 -8.43 -6.55 -3.39
N GLN A 61 -9.71 -6.37 -3.13
CA GLN A 61 -10.30 -5.15 -2.62
C GLN A 61 -10.86 -5.40 -1.23
N ALA A 62 -10.39 -4.66 -0.22
CA ALA A 62 -11.02 -4.60 1.09
C ALA A 62 -12.04 -3.46 1.13
N LYS A 63 -13.32 -3.81 1.37
CA LYS A 63 -14.46 -2.86 1.31
C LYS A 63 -15.02 -2.58 2.69
N GLY A 64 -15.07 -1.29 3.05
CA GLY A 64 -15.66 -0.79 4.30
C GLY A 64 -17.14 -0.37 4.20
N SER A 65 -17.77 -0.49 3.02
CA SER A 65 -19.12 0.07 2.77
C SER A 65 -20.30 -0.78 3.29
N GLY A 66 -20.04 -1.94 3.92
CA GLY A 66 -21.04 -2.86 4.44
C GLY A 66 -21.19 -2.84 5.97
N GLN A 67 -22.14 -3.62 6.51
CA GLN A 67 -22.23 -3.87 7.96
C GLN A 67 -21.01 -4.65 8.48
N THR A 68 -20.34 -5.37 7.58
CA THR A 68 -19.13 -6.15 7.85
C THR A 68 -18.12 -5.87 6.73
N PRO A 69 -16.81 -5.83 7.05
CA PRO A 69 -15.76 -5.87 6.05
C PRO A 69 -15.94 -7.01 5.05
N GLU A 70 -15.63 -6.75 3.79
CA GLU A 70 -15.62 -7.75 2.73
C GLU A 70 -14.29 -7.68 1.96
N ILE A 71 -13.77 -8.85 1.58
CA ILE A 71 -12.64 -8.97 0.67
C ILE A 71 -13.15 -9.57 -0.64
N VAL A 72 -12.88 -8.90 -1.76
CA VAL A 72 -13.30 -9.32 -3.09
C VAL A 72 -12.07 -9.42 -4.00
N GLU A 73 -11.92 -10.52 -4.74
CA GLU A 73 -10.91 -10.60 -5.81
C GLU A 73 -11.31 -9.66 -6.96
N VAL A 74 -10.38 -8.81 -7.39
CA VAL A 74 -10.66 -7.70 -8.30
C VAL A 74 -10.48 -8.16 -9.75
N ALA A 75 -11.47 -7.86 -10.59
CA ALA A 75 -11.39 -8.15 -12.02
C ALA A 75 -10.34 -7.27 -12.72
N ALA A 76 -9.73 -7.81 -13.78
CA ALA A 76 -8.65 -7.14 -14.50
C ALA A 76 -9.07 -5.80 -15.15
N ASP A 77 -10.35 -5.60 -15.43
CA ASP A 77 -10.90 -4.38 -16.02
C ASP A 77 -11.29 -3.30 -14.99
N ALA A 78 -11.20 -3.61 -13.69
CA ALA A 78 -11.39 -2.62 -12.64
C ALA A 78 -10.35 -1.50 -12.75
N LEU A 79 -10.76 -0.28 -12.43
CA LEU A 79 -9.94 0.91 -12.58
C LEU A 79 -9.33 1.36 -11.25
N ILE A 80 -8.12 1.88 -11.32
CA ILE A 80 -7.35 2.40 -10.18
C ILE A 80 -6.97 3.87 -10.42
N PRO A 81 -7.10 4.76 -9.41
CA PRO A 81 -6.60 6.13 -9.47
C PRO A 81 -5.16 6.25 -8.96
N TYR A 82 -4.73 5.32 -8.10
CA TYR A 82 -3.39 5.25 -7.51
C TYR A 82 -3.09 3.81 -7.08
N ALA A 83 -1.90 3.33 -7.42
CA ALA A 83 -1.36 2.08 -6.88
C ALA A 83 0.16 2.01 -7.05
N ALA A 84 0.79 1.18 -6.24
CA ALA A 84 2.21 0.85 -6.33
C ALA A 84 2.38 -0.67 -6.28
N VAL A 85 3.15 -1.23 -7.21
CA VAL A 85 3.49 -2.66 -7.27
C VAL A 85 4.96 -2.88 -7.61
N VAL A 86 5.49 -4.01 -7.19
CA VAL A 86 6.85 -4.45 -7.47
C VAL A 86 6.84 -5.94 -7.82
N PRO A 87 7.74 -6.43 -8.69
CA PRO A 87 8.06 -7.85 -8.77
C PRO A 87 8.92 -8.20 -7.54
N HIS A 88 8.28 -8.66 -6.46
CA HIS A 88 8.94 -8.79 -5.16
C HIS A 88 10.09 -9.78 -5.20
N GLN A 89 11.27 -9.32 -4.76
CA GLN A 89 12.46 -10.14 -4.61
C GLN A 89 13.05 -9.89 -3.23
N ALA A 90 12.84 -10.84 -2.32
CA ALA A 90 13.35 -10.74 -0.96
C ALA A 90 14.89 -10.72 -0.96
N GLU A 91 15.46 -9.68 -0.36
CA GLU A 91 16.90 -9.53 -0.12
C GLU A 91 17.24 -9.96 1.31
N VAL A 92 16.39 -9.58 2.26
CA VAL A 92 16.49 -9.99 3.66
C VAL A 92 15.28 -10.84 4.00
N ILE A 93 15.53 -12.00 4.62
CA ILE A 93 14.50 -12.90 5.13
C ILE A 93 14.83 -13.27 6.56
N PHE A 94 13.89 -13.07 7.49
CA PHE A 94 14.05 -13.53 8.87
C PHE A 94 12.71 -13.92 9.49
N ARG A 95 12.78 -14.78 10.51
CA ARG A 95 11.61 -15.20 11.29
C ARG A 95 11.49 -14.40 12.58
N GLN A 96 10.33 -13.79 12.80
CA GLN A 96 9.90 -13.27 14.09
C GLN A 96 9.32 -14.43 14.91
N ARG A 97 9.79 -14.63 16.15
CA ARG A 97 9.42 -15.78 17.00
C ARG A 97 8.79 -15.40 18.34
N PHE A 98 8.68 -14.11 18.60
CA PHE A 98 8.15 -13.56 19.85
C PHE A 98 7.15 -12.48 19.51
N GLU A 99 6.27 -12.20 20.45
CA GLU A 99 5.32 -11.11 20.30
C GLU A 99 6.07 -9.78 20.14
N MET A 100 5.67 -8.98 19.15
CA MET A 100 6.19 -7.63 18.91
C MET A 100 5.07 -6.73 18.39
N THR A 101 5.09 -5.47 18.79
CA THR A 101 4.27 -4.44 18.16
C THR A 101 4.80 -4.10 16.77
N ASP A 102 3.98 -3.42 15.97
CA ASP A 102 4.39 -2.80 14.71
C ASP A 102 5.68 -1.97 14.88
N LYS A 103 5.75 -1.07 15.87
CA LYS A 103 6.92 -0.19 16.09
C LYS A 103 8.18 -0.93 16.50
N GLU A 104 8.04 -2.03 17.23
CA GLU A 104 9.18 -2.88 17.57
C GLU A 104 9.68 -3.66 16.35
N LEU A 105 8.76 -4.14 15.52
CA LEU A 105 9.10 -4.87 14.30
C LEU A 105 9.70 -3.96 13.23
N GLU A 106 9.16 -2.76 13.03
CA GLU A 106 9.69 -1.72 12.11
C GLU A 106 11.15 -1.40 12.44
N LYS A 107 11.46 -1.10 13.71
CA LYS A 107 12.85 -0.86 14.15
C LYS A 107 13.75 -2.06 13.94
N ARG A 108 13.21 -3.27 14.13
CA ARG A 108 13.97 -4.50 13.90
C ARG A 108 14.26 -4.68 12.41
N ILE A 109 13.28 -4.42 11.54
CA ILE A 109 13.42 -4.46 10.08
C ILE A 109 14.50 -3.48 9.62
N GLU A 110 14.46 -2.24 10.11
CA GLU A 110 15.46 -1.21 9.83
C GLU A 110 16.89 -1.59 10.25
N SER A 111 17.05 -2.49 11.23
CA SER A 111 18.38 -2.97 11.64
C SER A 111 19.03 -3.95 10.65
N TYR A 112 18.29 -4.43 9.65
CA TYR A 112 18.79 -5.40 8.66
C TYR A 112 19.24 -4.77 7.34
N TYR A 113 18.98 -3.49 7.10
CA TYR A 113 19.42 -2.83 5.88
C TYR A 113 20.01 -1.46 6.15
N ASP A 114 21.02 -1.11 5.34
CA ASP A 114 21.50 0.25 5.20
C ASP A 114 20.69 0.97 4.11
N GLY A 115 20.58 2.29 4.22
CA GLY A 115 20.02 3.14 3.17
C GLY A 115 18.53 3.44 3.33
N GLU A 116 18.20 4.22 4.36
CA GLU A 116 16.89 4.89 4.56
C GLU A 116 16.42 5.72 3.34
N ASN A 117 17.35 6.01 2.42
CA ASN A 117 17.14 6.79 1.20
C ASN A 117 16.63 5.96 0.00
N LEU A 118 16.41 4.66 0.16
CA LEU A 118 15.90 3.78 -0.89
C LEU A 118 14.54 3.19 -0.49
N PHE A 119 13.70 2.99 -1.50
CA PHE A 119 12.47 2.23 -1.31
C PHE A 119 12.79 0.78 -0.92
N ARG A 120 11.87 0.17 -0.19
CA ARG A 120 11.87 -1.28 0.09
C ARG A 120 10.46 -1.82 -0.06
N SER A 121 10.34 -3.05 -0.53
CA SER A 121 9.07 -3.78 -0.47
C SER A 121 9.03 -4.66 0.77
N ILE A 122 7.88 -4.72 1.42
CA ILE A 122 7.66 -5.43 2.68
C ILE A 122 6.62 -6.51 2.44
N LYS A 123 6.96 -7.76 2.78
CA LYS A 123 6.02 -8.89 2.84
C LYS A 123 6.17 -9.57 4.20
N ILE A 124 5.10 -9.62 4.98
CA ILE A 124 5.11 -10.24 6.31
C ILE A 124 3.96 -11.22 6.37
N HIS A 125 4.27 -12.52 6.42
CA HIS A 125 3.26 -13.56 6.59
C HIS A 125 3.37 -14.17 7.99
N GLY A 126 2.28 -14.23 8.74
CA GLY A 126 2.33 -14.74 10.10
C GLY A 126 1.00 -14.74 10.84
N GLU A 127 1.11 -14.98 12.15
CA GLU A 127 0.01 -14.90 13.10
C GLU A 127 0.07 -13.59 13.87
N PHE A 128 -1.06 -12.89 13.94
CA PHE A 128 -1.20 -11.60 14.61
C PHE A 128 -2.17 -11.76 15.78
N SER A 129 -1.75 -11.38 16.99
CA SER A 129 -2.65 -11.33 18.15
C SER A 129 -3.66 -10.20 18.00
N GLN A 130 -3.25 -9.09 17.38
CA GLN A 130 -4.09 -7.96 17.03
C GLN A 130 -3.73 -7.49 15.62
N MET A 131 -4.75 -7.23 14.81
CA MET A 131 -4.64 -6.54 13.53
C MET A 131 -5.70 -5.45 13.48
N HIS A 132 -5.26 -4.21 13.26
CA HIS A 132 -6.13 -3.04 13.14
C HIS A 132 -5.94 -2.41 11.76
N VAL A 133 -7.04 -2.31 11.01
CA VAL A 133 -7.06 -1.77 9.65
C VAL A 133 -8.16 -0.74 9.47
N ARG A 134 -7.96 0.14 8.51
CA ARG A 134 -9.01 1.00 7.95
C ARG A 134 -9.44 0.52 6.57
N MET A 135 -10.65 0.89 6.16
CA MET A 135 -11.15 0.66 4.81
C MET A 135 -11.95 1.89 4.36
N ILE A 136 -11.41 2.66 3.41
CA ILE A 136 -12.05 3.86 2.93
C ILE A 136 -13.38 3.52 2.22
N PRO A 137 -14.50 4.19 2.56
CA PRO A 137 -15.74 4.02 1.85
C PRO A 137 -15.67 4.74 0.50
N LYS A 138 -16.30 4.16 -0.53
CA LYS A 138 -16.48 4.80 -1.83
C LYS A 138 -16.96 6.25 -1.67
N SER A 139 -16.22 7.18 -2.26
CA SER A 139 -16.41 8.60 -2.08
C SER A 139 -16.48 9.35 -3.41
N THR A 140 -16.98 10.58 -3.37
CA THR A 140 -17.06 11.45 -4.55
C THR A 140 -15.95 12.51 -4.52
N PRO A 141 -15.54 13.04 -5.68
CA PRO A 141 -14.51 14.11 -5.75
C PRO A 141 -14.85 15.39 -4.98
N ASP A 142 -16.11 15.58 -4.60
CA ASP A 142 -16.56 16.76 -3.83
C ASP A 142 -16.11 16.72 -2.35
N THR A 143 -15.61 15.58 -1.87
CA THR A 143 -15.13 15.42 -0.49
C THR A 143 -13.61 15.31 -0.47
N LYS A 144 -12.94 16.16 0.31
CA LYS A 144 -11.47 16.09 0.48
C LYS A 144 -11.06 14.78 1.13
N PHE A 145 -9.93 14.22 0.71
CA PHE A 145 -9.48 12.92 1.21
C PHE A 145 -9.26 12.95 2.72
N ALA A 146 -8.64 14.02 3.22
CA ALA A 146 -8.42 14.22 4.65
C ALA A 146 -9.71 14.28 5.48
N ASP A 147 -10.85 14.60 4.88
CA ASP A 147 -12.16 14.55 5.55
C ASP A 147 -12.74 13.13 5.51
N VAL A 148 -12.59 12.43 4.39
CA VAL A 148 -12.94 11.01 4.26
C VAL A 148 -12.15 10.16 5.26
N ALA A 149 -10.83 10.35 5.32
CA ALA A 149 -9.93 9.62 6.20
C ALA A 149 -10.29 9.82 7.68
N THR A 150 -10.62 11.04 8.10
CA THR A 150 -11.01 11.27 9.51
C THR A 150 -12.31 10.61 9.95
N HIS A 151 -13.14 10.17 9.00
CA HIS A 151 -14.41 9.48 9.28
C HIS A 151 -14.41 8.07 8.71
N GLN A 152 -13.24 7.54 8.36
CA GLN A 152 -13.10 6.21 7.79
C GLN A 152 -13.50 5.14 8.82
N PRO A 153 -14.19 4.08 8.39
CA PRO A 153 -14.38 2.91 9.23
C PRO A 153 -13.06 2.22 9.54
N GLU A 154 -12.85 1.96 10.81
CA GLU A 154 -11.74 1.18 11.35
C GLU A 154 -12.27 -0.15 11.90
N TYR A 155 -11.48 -1.21 11.73
CA TYR A 155 -11.84 -2.56 12.12
C TYR A 155 -10.65 -3.28 12.74
N SER A 156 -10.92 -4.06 13.78
CA SER A 156 -9.91 -4.87 14.44
C SER A 156 -10.30 -6.34 14.43
N ARG A 157 -9.31 -7.21 14.28
CA ARG A 157 -9.46 -8.65 14.44
C ARG A 157 -8.36 -9.18 15.34
N GLU A 158 -8.74 -10.01 16.30
CA GLU A 158 -7.80 -10.71 17.17
C GLU A 158 -7.46 -12.09 16.59
N ASN A 159 -6.24 -12.57 16.87
CA ASN A 159 -5.79 -13.92 16.55
C ASN A 159 -6.04 -14.31 15.08
N VAL A 160 -5.55 -13.48 14.16
CA VAL A 160 -5.72 -13.65 12.72
C VAL A 160 -4.40 -14.05 12.06
N SER A 161 -4.45 -14.99 11.12
CA SER A 161 -3.34 -15.33 10.24
C SER A 161 -3.53 -14.67 8.88
N GLY A 162 -2.45 -14.17 8.31
CA GLY A 162 -2.52 -13.43 7.05
C GLY A 162 -1.18 -12.86 6.62
N THR A 163 -1.26 -11.98 5.63
CA THR A 163 -0.11 -11.37 4.98
C THR A 163 -0.25 -9.86 4.95
N ILE A 164 0.76 -9.16 5.49
CA ILE A 164 0.99 -7.74 5.25
C ILE A 164 1.83 -7.58 3.99
N VAL A 165 1.44 -6.65 3.13
CA VAL A 165 2.18 -6.24 1.93
C VAL A 165 2.32 -4.72 1.93
N GLY A 166 3.41 -4.20 1.36
CA GLY A 166 3.54 -2.77 1.15
C GLY A 166 4.97 -2.30 0.98
N PHE A 167 5.23 -1.06 1.36
CA PHE A 167 6.49 -0.39 1.06
C PHE A 167 7.00 0.46 2.22
N TRP A 168 8.33 0.51 2.33
CA TRP A 168 9.03 1.60 2.99
C TRP A 168 9.39 2.66 1.94
N THR A 169 9.05 3.91 2.20
CA THR A 169 9.33 5.05 1.33
C THR A 169 10.26 6.04 2.02
N PRO A 170 11.35 6.47 1.37
CA PRO A 170 12.22 7.52 1.90
C PRO A 170 11.53 8.87 2.04
N GLU A 171 11.91 9.65 3.05
CA GLU A 171 11.30 10.95 3.36
C GLU A 171 11.27 11.94 2.17
N ILE A 172 12.31 11.93 1.32
CA ILE A 172 12.38 12.80 0.13
C ILE A 172 11.28 12.52 -0.91
N PHE A 173 10.63 11.35 -0.86
CA PHE A 173 9.53 10.97 -1.74
C PHE A 173 8.14 11.17 -1.10
N HIS A 174 8.06 11.78 0.09
CA HIS A 174 6.79 12.15 0.70
C HIS A 174 5.96 13.04 -0.25
N GLY A 175 4.73 12.64 -0.54
CA GLY A 175 3.85 13.28 -1.52
C GLY A 175 3.75 12.53 -2.84
N VAL A 176 4.85 11.96 -3.32
CA VAL A 176 4.80 10.98 -4.42
C VAL A 176 4.15 9.70 -3.90
N SER A 177 4.60 9.25 -2.72
CA SER A 177 4.01 8.19 -1.90
C SER A 177 3.88 8.66 -0.43
N VAL A 178 3.53 7.78 0.51
CA VAL A 178 3.59 8.02 1.95
C VAL A 178 5.00 7.75 2.43
N ALA A 179 5.67 8.70 3.09
CA ALA A 179 6.98 8.43 3.71
C ALA A 179 6.84 7.49 4.91
N GLY A 180 7.83 6.62 5.10
CA GLY A 180 7.76 5.57 6.10
C GLY A 180 7.06 4.31 5.58
N TYR A 181 6.45 3.55 6.48
CA TYR A 181 5.73 2.32 6.17
C TYR A 181 4.32 2.62 5.66
N HIS A 182 4.01 2.19 4.44
CA HIS A 182 2.65 2.12 3.92
C HIS A 182 2.34 0.64 3.69
N LEU A 183 1.42 0.10 4.48
CA LEU A 183 1.19 -1.34 4.59
C LEU A 183 -0.30 -1.66 4.49
N HIS A 184 -0.66 -2.67 3.71
CA HIS A 184 -1.99 -3.26 3.68
C HIS A 184 -1.92 -4.71 4.18
N PHE A 185 -3.03 -5.23 4.71
CA PHE A 185 -3.16 -6.59 5.22
C PHE A 185 -4.27 -7.35 4.50
N ILE A 186 -4.10 -8.67 4.38
CA ILE A 186 -5.16 -9.61 3.98
C ILE A 186 -5.04 -10.90 4.78
N SER A 187 -6.16 -11.39 5.31
CA SER A 187 -6.22 -12.66 6.06
C SER A 187 -6.18 -13.86 5.13
N ASP A 188 -5.66 -14.99 5.62
CA ASP A 188 -5.51 -16.22 4.83
C ASP A 188 -6.84 -16.82 4.36
N ASP A 189 -7.92 -16.58 5.13
CA ASP A 189 -9.28 -16.99 4.77
C ASP A 189 -9.96 -16.03 3.79
N LEU A 190 -9.28 -14.95 3.40
CA LEU A 190 -9.78 -13.90 2.50
C LEU A 190 -11.12 -13.29 2.99
N THR A 191 -11.26 -13.06 4.29
CA THR A 191 -12.45 -12.42 4.88
C THR A 191 -12.18 -11.10 5.58
N PHE A 192 -10.92 -10.69 5.72
CA PHE A 192 -10.52 -9.46 6.40
C PHE A 192 -9.22 -8.91 5.83
N GLY A 193 -9.09 -7.58 5.86
CA GLY A 193 -7.96 -6.89 5.27
C GLY A 193 -8.21 -5.39 5.20
N GLY A 194 -7.26 -4.64 4.68
CA GLY A 194 -7.36 -3.19 4.57
C GLY A 194 -6.01 -2.53 4.77
N HIS A 195 -6.01 -1.21 4.87
CA HIS A 195 -4.81 -0.43 5.16
C HIS A 195 -4.49 -0.55 6.65
N VAL A 196 -3.26 -0.94 6.98
CA VAL A 196 -2.83 -1.27 8.35
C VAL A 196 -2.62 0.01 9.15
N MET A 197 -3.29 0.11 10.29
CA MET A 197 -3.11 1.18 11.26
C MET A 197 -2.10 0.77 12.35
N ASP A 198 -2.30 -0.42 12.92
CA ASP A 198 -1.39 -1.03 13.88
C ASP A 198 -1.58 -2.56 13.91
N PHE A 199 -0.61 -3.26 14.48
CA PHE A 199 -0.70 -4.70 14.71
C PHE A 199 0.23 -5.16 15.83
N VAL A 200 -0.03 -6.38 16.30
CA VAL A 200 0.88 -7.14 17.16
C VAL A 200 1.08 -8.52 16.53
N ILE A 201 2.30 -8.80 16.10
CA ILE A 201 2.67 -10.10 15.51
C ILE A 201 3.10 -11.05 16.63
N LYS A 202 2.61 -12.29 16.62
CA LYS A 202 3.08 -13.36 17.52
C LYS A 202 4.31 -14.06 16.97
N GLU A 203 4.22 -14.47 15.71
CA GLU A 203 5.31 -15.03 14.94
C GLU A 203 5.02 -14.93 13.44
N GLY A 204 6.06 -14.98 12.62
CA GLY A 204 5.91 -14.92 11.16
C GLY A 204 7.22 -14.83 10.41
N MET A 205 7.14 -14.91 9.10
CA MET A 205 8.23 -14.66 8.18
C MET A 205 8.17 -13.22 7.70
N ILE A 206 9.31 -12.52 7.78
CA ILE A 206 9.49 -11.16 7.28
C ILE A 206 10.42 -11.25 6.09
N GLU A 207 9.97 -10.67 4.98
CA GLU A 207 10.72 -10.51 3.74
C GLU A 207 10.81 -9.01 3.43
N VAL A 208 12.04 -8.53 3.28
CA VAL A 208 12.34 -7.16 2.83
C VAL A 208 13.00 -7.29 1.47
N GLY A 209 12.35 -6.73 0.46
CA GLY A 209 12.84 -6.73 -0.92
C GLY A 209 13.52 -5.42 -1.31
N ALA A 210 14.56 -5.54 -2.14
CA ALA A 210 15.27 -4.42 -2.71
C ALA A 210 14.38 -3.67 -3.73
N VAL A 211 14.56 -2.36 -3.82
CA VAL A 211 14.02 -1.52 -4.90
C VAL A 211 15.14 -0.62 -5.38
N ASP A 212 15.53 -0.80 -6.64
CA ASP A 212 16.66 -0.09 -7.25
C ASP A 212 16.21 1.12 -8.06
N GLN A 213 14.94 1.13 -8.49
CA GLN A 213 14.38 2.13 -9.37
C GLN A 213 12.90 2.38 -9.05
N LEU A 214 12.51 3.66 -9.09
CA LEU A 214 11.11 4.08 -9.15
C LEU A 214 10.72 4.33 -10.62
N ASP A 215 9.66 3.68 -11.08
CA ASP A 215 9.01 3.92 -12.37
C ASP A 215 7.66 4.60 -12.13
N GLN A 216 7.61 5.92 -12.31
CA GLN A 216 6.42 6.73 -12.09
C GLN A 216 5.65 6.93 -13.39
N ARG A 217 4.45 6.35 -13.48
CA ARG A 217 3.51 6.57 -14.59
C ARG A 217 2.46 7.61 -14.20
N PHE A 218 2.13 8.53 -15.10
CA PHE A 218 1.15 9.59 -14.88
C PHE A 218 -0.14 9.35 -15.69
N PRO A 219 -1.32 9.80 -15.20
CA PRO A 219 -2.58 9.70 -15.92
C PRO A 219 -2.69 10.79 -17.01
N VAL A 220 -1.82 10.73 -18.02
CA VAL A 220 -1.65 11.80 -19.04
C VAL A 220 -2.87 12.04 -19.94
N GLN A 221 -3.86 11.14 -19.90
CA GLN A 221 -5.11 11.29 -20.64
C GLN A 221 -6.24 11.88 -19.78
N ASP A 222 -6.04 11.96 -18.46
CA ASP A 222 -7.03 12.54 -17.55
C ASP A 222 -6.92 14.07 -17.53
N ARG A 223 -7.97 14.72 -18.03
CA ARG A 223 -8.05 16.18 -18.01
C ARG A 223 -8.13 16.75 -16.60
N GLN A 224 -8.76 16.05 -15.65
CA GLN A 224 -8.86 16.56 -14.28
C GLN A 224 -7.46 16.66 -13.67
N TYR A 225 -6.65 15.60 -13.80
CA TYR A 225 -5.24 15.62 -13.43
C TYR A 225 -4.43 16.74 -14.12
N LEU A 226 -4.53 16.87 -15.45
CA LEU A 226 -3.74 17.84 -16.20
C LEU A 226 -4.05 19.31 -15.85
N PHE A 227 -5.27 19.61 -15.41
CA PHE A 227 -5.69 20.98 -15.04
C PHE A 227 -5.72 21.22 -13.53
N ALA A 228 -5.43 20.20 -12.71
CA ALA A 228 -5.37 20.33 -11.27
C ALA A 228 -4.26 21.29 -10.83
N LYS A 229 -4.53 22.05 -9.77
CA LYS A 229 -3.54 22.92 -9.13
C LYS A 229 -3.25 22.35 -7.74
N PHE A 230 -2.06 21.77 -7.59
CA PHE A 230 -1.64 21.15 -6.35
C PHE A 230 -1.05 22.21 -5.40
N ASN A 231 -1.62 22.32 -4.20
CA ASN A 231 -1.02 23.05 -3.09
C ASN A 231 -0.16 22.08 -2.28
N VAL A 232 1.14 22.06 -2.54
CA VAL A 232 2.08 21.08 -1.96
C VAL A 232 2.12 21.15 -0.43
N ASP A 233 2.02 22.35 0.16
CA ASP A 233 2.07 22.52 1.62
C ASP A 233 0.80 21.99 2.32
N GLU A 234 -0.35 22.15 1.68
CA GLU A 234 -1.62 21.59 2.17
C GLU A 234 -1.65 20.07 1.98
N MET A 235 -1.22 19.61 0.80
CA MET A 235 -1.12 18.19 0.46
C MET A 235 -0.26 17.40 1.46
N LYS A 236 0.90 17.93 1.88
CA LYS A 236 1.74 17.28 2.89
C LYS A 236 1.00 17.09 4.22
N LYS A 237 0.31 18.12 4.69
CA LYS A 237 -0.48 18.06 5.93
C LYS A 237 -1.65 17.09 5.82
N ASP A 238 -2.25 16.99 4.65
CA ASP A 238 -3.36 16.07 4.40
C ASP A 238 -2.88 14.61 4.40
N ILE A 239 -1.67 14.33 3.87
CA ILE A 239 -1.05 12.99 3.95
C ILE A 239 -0.78 12.63 5.41
N ASP A 240 -0.08 13.48 6.15
CA ASP A 240 0.26 13.23 7.57
C ASP A 240 -0.97 13.03 8.48
N LYS A 241 -2.14 13.53 8.06
CA LYS A 241 -3.39 13.40 8.80
C LYS A 241 -4.15 12.12 8.46
N SER A 242 -3.89 11.54 7.29
CA SER A 242 -4.73 10.47 6.70
C SER A 242 -4.06 9.10 6.68
N GLU A 243 -2.74 9.07 6.83
CA GLU A 243 -1.85 7.89 6.77
C GLU A 243 -0.99 7.85 8.04
#